data_AF-A0A939GR14-F1
#
_entry.id   AF-A0A939GR14-F1
#
_cell.length_a   1.000
_cell.length_b   1.000
_cell.length_c   1.000
_cell.angle_alpha   90.00
_cell.angle_beta   90.00
_cell.angle_gamma   90.00
#
_symmetry.space_group_name_H-M   'P 1'
#
loop_
_entity.id
_entity.type
_entity.pdbx_description
1 polymer ?
#
loop_
_entity_poly.entity_id
_entity_poly.type
_entity_poly.pdbx_seq_one_letter_code
_entity_poly.pdbx_strand_id
1 'polypeptide(L)'
;MTNINISVPESLKSFIDHQIVEGGYSSASEYLQQLIIQEAQRKNKASLEEFLITQEEFEKTLDELADNFADSVGENAPILSDYAVSRQSIYEDHD
;
A
#
# COMPACT_ATOMS: atom_id res chain seq x y z
N MET A 1 23.13 6.74 11.48
CA MET A 1 23.06 5.29 11.67
C MET A 1 22.91 4.99 13.15
N THR A 2 21.91 4.21 13.53
CA THR A 2 21.70 3.73 14.90
C THR A 2 22.41 2.38 15.05
N ASN A 3 23.18 2.19 16.13
CA ASN A 3 23.87 0.93 16.40
C ASN A 3 22.95 0.01 17.22
N ILE A 4 22.75 -1.22 16.76
CA ILE A 4 21.98 -2.25 17.44
C ILE A 4 22.92 -3.44 17.68
N ASN A 5 23.10 -3.81 18.95
CA ASN A 5 23.87 -4.98 19.31
C ASN A 5 22.93 -6.18 19.52
N ILE A 6 23.23 -7.29 18.85
CA ILE A 6 22.41 -8.50 18.87
C ILE A 6 23.30 -9.71 19.13
N SER A 7 22.87 -10.56 20.04
CA SER A 7 23.51 -11.85 20.31
C SER A 7 22.72 -12.94 19.63
N VAL A 8 23.40 -13.74 18.81
CA VAL A 8 22.80 -14.86 18.07
C VAL A 8 23.47 -16.18 18.49
N PRO A 9 22.73 -17.32 18.48
CA PRO A 9 23.31 -18.63 18.71
C PRO A 9 24.38 -18.98 17.66
N GLU A 10 25.35 -19.81 18.03
CA GLU A 10 26.43 -20.22 17.12
C GLU A 10 25.93 -20.97 15.87
N SER A 11 24.83 -21.71 16.01
CA SER A 11 24.14 -22.34 14.87
C SER A 11 23.65 -21.31 13.85
N LEU A 12 23.18 -20.15 14.31
CA LEU A 12 22.70 -19.07 13.44
C LEU A 12 23.85 -18.28 12.82
N LYS A 13 24.99 -18.18 13.52
CA LYS A 13 26.21 -17.56 12.99
C LYS A 13 26.71 -18.30 11.76
N SER A 14 26.80 -19.63 11.80
CA SER A 14 27.23 -20.42 10.63
C SER A 14 26.28 -20.27 9.43
N PHE A 15 24.98 -20.13 9.69
CA PHE A 15 24.00 -19.85 8.64
C PHE A 15 24.22 -18.45 8.03
N ILE A 16 24.42 -17.44 8.86
CA ILE A 16 24.70 -16.06 8.42
C ILE A 16 25.99 -16.03 7.59
N ASP A 17 27.06 -16.69 8.02
CA ASP A 17 28.33 -16.75 7.29
C ASP A 17 28.16 -17.36 5.89
N HIS A 18 27.34 -18.40 5.73
CA HIS A 18 27.01 -18.94 4.42
C HIS A 18 26.27 -17.93 3.55
N GLN A 19 25.27 -17.25 4.11
CA GLN A 19 24.47 -16.25 3.39
C GLN A 19 25.29 -15.02 2.98
N ILE A 20 26.29 -14.64 3.78
CA ILE A 20 27.24 -13.57 3.43
C ILE A 20 28.01 -13.94 2.17
N VAL A 21 28.54 -15.17 2.09
CA VAL A 21 29.31 -15.64 0.94
C VAL A 21 28.44 -15.78 -0.30
N GLU A 22 27.24 -16.36 -0.15
CA GLU A 22 26.31 -16.58 -1.25
C GLU A 22 25.72 -15.28 -1.80
N GLY A 23 25.35 -14.36 -0.89
CA GLY A 23 24.77 -13.06 -1.24
C GLY A 23 25.78 -11.94 -1.52
N GLY A 24 27.08 -12.22 -1.39
CA GLY A 24 28.16 -11.24 -1.64
C GLY A 24 28.19 -10.06 -0.66
N TYR A 25 27.73 -10.26 0.57
CA TYR A 25 27.76 -9.23 1.62
C TYR A 25 29.16 -9.09 2.23
N SER A 26 29.51 -7.92 2.74
CA SER A 26 30.81 -7.64 3.36
C SER A 26 30.84 -7.98 4.86
N SER A 27 29.67 -8.09 5.50
CA SER A 27 29.57 -8.43 6.93
C SER A 27 28.19 -8.97 7.32
N ALA A 28 28.12 -9.61 8.49
CA ALA A 28 26.87 -10.05 9.10
C ALA A 28 25.91 -8.87 9.37
N SER A 29 26.45 -7.72 9.79
CA SER A 29 25.65 -6.52 10.04
C SER A 29 25.01 -5.99 8.76
N GLU A 30 25.73 -6.05 7.63
CA GLU A 30 25.21 -5.65 6.32
C GLU A 30 24.10 -6.59 5.85
N TYR A 31 24.33 -7.90 5.93
CA TYR A 31 23.32 -8.90 5.60
C TYR A 31 22.03 -8.72 6.43
N LEU A 32 22.17 -8.59 7.75
CA LEU A 32 21.02 -8.42 8.65
C LEU A 32 20.32 -7.08 8.42
N GLN A 33 21.05 -6.01 8.13
CA GLN A 33 20.44 -4.72 7.80
C GLN A 33 19.59 -4.83 6.52
N GLN A 34 20.12 -5.45 5.47
CA GLN A 34 19.38 -5.65 4.22
C GLN A 34 18.15 -6.54 4.45
N LEU A 35 18.28 -7.61 5.24
CA LEU A 35 17.15 -8.47 5.60
C LEU A 35 16.04 -7.70 6.33
N ILE A 36 16.40 -6.85 7.29
CA ILE A 36 15.43 -6.03 8.04
C ILE A 36 14.77 -4.99 7.13
N ILE A 37 15.53 -4.35 6.25
CA ILE A 37 14.99 -3.37 5.29
C ILE A 37 14.00 -4.05 4.34
N GLN A 38 14.35 -5.21 3.80
CA GLN A 38 13.47 -5.98 2.91
C GLN A 38 12.18 -6.40 3.63
N GLU A 39 12.28 -6.86 4.89
CA GLU A 39 11.09 -7.18 5.68
C GLU A 39 10.22 -5.96 5.97
N ALA A 40 10.83 -4.84 6.34
CA ALA A 40 10.11 -3.59 6.57
C ALA A 40 9.37 -3.14 5.30
N GLN A 41 10.01 -3.24 4.14
CA GLN A 41 9.38 -2.95 2.85
C GLN A 41 8.24 -3.93 2.53
N ARG A 42 8.43 -5.23 2.76
CA ARG A 42 7.41 -6.25 2.52
C ARG A 42 6.17 -6.01 3.37
N LYS A 43 6.34 -5.72 4.67
CA LYS A 43 5.24 -5.39 5.57
C LYS A 43 4.53 -4.10 5.20
N ASN A 44 5.29 -3.08 4.79
CA ASN A 44 4.70 -1.82 4.36
C ASN A 44 3.88 -1.98 3.07
N LYS A 45 4.39 -2.74 2.09
CA LYS A 45 3.66 -3.10 0.87
C LYS A 45 2.40 -3.90 1.16
N ALA A 46 2.49 -4.93 2.01
CA ALA A 46 1.32 -5.72 2.40
C ALA A 46 0.26 -4.86 3.10
N SER A 47 0.66 -3.94 3.97
CA SER A 47 -0.26 -3.00 4.63
C SER A 47 -0.86 -1.99 3.65
N LEU A 48 -0.11 -1.60 2.60
CA LEU A 48 -0.64 -0.73 1.56
C LEU A 48 -1.63 -1.47 0.68
N GLU A 49 -1.32 -2.70 0.26
CA GLU A 49 -2.23 -3.57 -0.51
C GLU A 49 -3.51 -3.90 0.27
N GLU A 50 -3.42 -4.09 1.59
CA GLU A 50 -4.59 -4.26 2.47
C GLU A 50 -5.49 -3.00 2.51
N PHE A 51 -4.92 -1.81 2.29
CA PHE A 51 -5.66 -0.54 2.28
C PHE A 51 -6.13 -0.12 0.87
N LEU A 52 -5.65 -0.77 -0.18
CA LEU A 52 -6.12 -0.52 -1.54
C LEU A 52 -7.45 -1.25 -1.74
N ILE A 53 -8.55 -0.54 -1.45
CA ILE A 53 -9.86 -0.90 -2.00
C ILE A 53 -9.73 -1.02 -3.51
N THR A 54 -10.17 -2.15 -4.04
CA THR A 54 -10.16 -2.39 -5.49
C THR A 54 -11.04 -1.36 -6.19
N GLN A 55 -10.79 -1.11 -7.48
CA GLN A 55 -11.66 -0.23 -8.26
C GLN A 55 -13.13 -0.71 -8.23
N GLU A 56 -13.34 -2.03 -8.24
CA GLU A 56 -14.65 -2.65 -8.14
C GLU A 56 -15.33 -2.37 -6.78
N GLU A 57 -14.59 -2.48 -5.67
CA GLU A 57 -15.12 -2.13 -4.34
C GLU A 57 -15.43 -0.63 -4.22
N PHE A 58 -14.59 0.22 -4.81
CA PHE A 58 -14.85 1.66 -4.84
C PHE A 58 -16.12 2.00 -5.63
N GLU A 59 -16.31 1.42 -6.82
CA GLU A 59 -17.52 1.59 -7.63
C GLU A 59 -18.76 1.12 -6.87
N LYS A 60 -18.68 -0.04 -6.20
CA LYS A 60 -19.77 -0.54 -5.36
C LYS A 60 -20.11 0.41 -4.20
N THR A 61 -19.11 1.01 -3.55
CA THR A 61 -19.36 2.00 -2.48
C THR A 61 -19.97 3.30 -3.00
N LEU A 62 -19.67 3.69 -4.24
CA LEU A 62 -20.29 4.86 -4.88
C LEU A 62 -21.76 4.60 -5.21
N ASP A 63 -22.09 3.42 -5.74
CA ASP A 63 -23.47 3.02 -6.03
C ASP A 63 -24.31 3.00 -4.75
N GLU A 64 -23.79 2.38 -3.68
CA GLU A 64 -24.47 2.36 -2.37
C GLU A 64 -24.67 3.77 -1.79
N LEU A 65 -23.70 4.67 -1.97
CA LEU A 65 -23.82 6.07 -1.56
C LEU A 65 -24.88 6.82 -2.39
N ALA A 66 -24.96 6.56 -3.69
CA ALA A 66 -25.95 7.18 -4.58
C ALA A 66 -27.38 6.76 -4.22
N ASP A 67 -27.59 5.47 -3.92
CA ASP A 67 -28.88 4.94 -3.46
C ASP A 67 -29.30 5.57 -2.13
N ASN A 68 -28.39 5.62 -1.15
CA ASN A 68 -28.65 6.25 0.16
C ASN A 68 -28.95 7.75 0.04
N PHE A 69 -28.27 8.43 -0.89
CA PHE A 69 -28.56 9.82 -1.18
C PHE A 69 -29.97 9.98 -1.75
N ALA A 70 -30.33 9.19 -2.77
CA ALA A 70 -31.66 9.22 -3.39
C ALA A 70 -32.78 8.98 -2.37
N ASP A 71 -32.58 8.02 -1.45
CA ASP A 71 -33.51 7.74 -0.33
C ASP A 71 -33.64 8.94 0.63
N SER A 72 -32.59 9.73 0.79
CA SER A 72 -32.55 10.90 1.68
C SER A 72 -33.15 12.17 1.06
N VAL A 73 -33.02 12.36 -0.26
CA VAL A 73 -33.54 13.56 -0.95
C VAL A 73 -34.95 13.39 -1.53
N GLY A 74 -35.39 12.15 -1.80
CA GLY A 74 -36.72 11.86 -2.35
C GLY A 74 -37.03 12.69 -3.61
N GLU A 75 -38.16 13.40 -3.63
CA GLU A 75 -38.54 14.26 -4.77
C GLU A 75 -37.66 15.52 -4.96
N ASN A 76 -36.80 15.85 -4.00
CA ASN A 76 -35.84 16.96 -4.12
C ASN A 76 -34.48 16.52 -4.67
N ALA A 77 -34.41 15.33 -5.28
CA ALA A 77 -33.19 14.87 -5.90
C ALA A 77 -32.76 15.84 -7.02
N PRO A 78 -31.55 16.42 -6.94
CA PRO A 78 -31.08 17.32 -7.98
C PRO A 78 -30.97 16.56 -9.30
N ILE A 79 -31.60 17.09 -10.34
CA ILE A 79 -31.42 16.59 -11.70
C ILE A 79 -29.97 16.86 -12.08
N LEU A 80 -29.18 15.80 -12.24
CA LEU A 80 -27.83 15.92 -12.75
C LEU A 80 -27.90 16.48 -14.17
N SER A 81 -27.19 17.57 -14.43
CA SER A 81 -27.06 18.10 -15.77
C SER A 81 -26.30 17.10 -16.66
N ASP A 82 -26.52 17.15 -17.97
CA ASP A 82 -25.76 16.35 -18.95
C ASP A 82 -24.23 16.50 -18.77
N TYR A 83 -23.79 17.61 -18.18
CA TYR A 83 -22.41 17.91 -17.84
C TYR A 83 -21.84 17.04 -16.70
N ALA A 84 -22.66 16.58 -15.75
CA ALA A 84 -22.22 15.76 -14.61
C ALA A 84 -22.09 14.26 -14.93
N VAL A 85 -22.60 13.82 -16.10
CA VAL A 85 -22.67 12.40 -16.49
C VAL A 85 -21.39 11.93 -17.21
N SER A 86 -20.57 12.85 -17.74
CA SER A 86 -19.35 12.50 -18.47
C SER A 86 -18.08 12.76 -17.65
N ARG A 87 -17.36 11.68 -17.30
CA ARG A 87 -16.03 11.71 -16.65
C ARG A 87 -14.96 12.50 -17.42
N GLN A 88 -15.25 12.90 -18.66
CA GLN A 88 -14.32 13.56 -19.58
C GLN A 88 -14.12 15.06 -19.31
N SER A 89 -15.05 15.75 -18.64
CA SER A 89 -15.04 17.22 -18.49
C SER A 89 -14.70 17.73 -17.09
N ILE A 90 -14.48 16.83 -16.11
CA ILE A 90 -14.06 17.21 -14.75
C ILE A 90 -12.55 17.49 -14.63
N TYR A 91 -11.79 17.23 -15.70
CA TYR A 91 -10.38 17.58 -15.86
C TYR A 91 -10.23 18.51 -17.07
N GLU A 92 -10.97 19.61 -17.12
CA GLU A 92 -10.56 20.73 -17.95
C GLU A 92 -9.44 21.46 -17.19
N ASP A 93 -8.20 21.27 -17.65
CA ASP A 93 -7.06 22.07 -17.21
C ASP A 93 -7.36 23.53 -17.55
N HIS A 94 -7.66 24.33 -16.54
CA HIS A 94 -7.70 25.78 -16.67
C HIS A 94 -6.25 26.31 -16.64
N ASP A 95 -5.69 26.59 -17.82
CA ASP A 95 -4.45 27.38 -18.00
C ASP A 95 -4.61 28.83 -17.52
#